data_AF-A0A495IDQ1-F1
#
_entry.id   AF-A0A495IDQ1-F1
#
_cell.length_a   1.000
_cell.length_b   1.000
_cell.length_c   1.000
_cell.angle_alpha   90.00
_cell.angle_beta   90.00
_cell.angle_gamma   90.00
#
_symmetry.space_group_name_H-M   'P 1'
#
loop_
_entity.id
_entity.type
_entity.pdbx_description
1 polymer ?
#
loop_
_entity_poly.entity_id
_entity_poly.type
_entity_poly.pdbx_seq_one_letter_code
_entity_poly.pdbx_strand_id
1 'polypeptide(L)'
;MPTKAHDEEAIARDAEVADMHPGVERHHVRATFPARIVLRAVEKEETGHRELPVVGESYLTAVVVDGSLIFYAGVAPTWRVASIETSRVTGITTATEPVIEPEVFAPLLRITLAEPGADDLDLDLELWDFDGVALHRVLDIATATSQWGALLGL
;
A
#
# COMPACT_ATOMS: atom_id res chain seq x y z
N MET A 1 -13.75 -3.65 10.33
CA MET A 1 -13.81 -4.88 9.50
C MET A 1 -14.11 -4.47 8.06
N PRO A 2 -13.46 -5.06 7.04
CA PRO A 2 -13.75 -4.72 5.65
C PRO A 2 -15.23 -5.04 5.38
N THR A 3 -15.89 -4.11 4.70
CA THR A 3 -17.28 -4.26 4.31
C THR A 3 -17.32 -5.09 3.03
N LYS A 4 -18.47 -5.72 2.76
CA LYS A 4 -18.72 -6.42 1.50
C LYS A 4 -18.37 -5.59 0.26
N ALA A 5 -18.51 -4.26 0.34
CA ALA A 5 -18.14 -3.36 -0.75
C ALA A 5 -16.62 -3.35 -1.00
N HIS A 6 -15.79 -3.34 0.05
CA HIS A 6 -14.33 -3.37 -0.10
C HIS A 6 -13.82 -4.71 -0.64
N ASP A 7 -14.49 -5.81 -0.29
CA ASP A 7 -14.16 -7.14 -0.83
C ASP A 7 -14.49 -7.22 -2.34
N GLU A 8 -15.66 -6.74 -2.75
CA GLU A 8 -16.03 -6.62 -4.16
C GLU A 8 -15.06 -5.72 -4.94
N GLU A 9 -14.63 -4.61 -4.31
CA GLU A 9 -13.65 -3.72 -4.90
C GLU A 9 -12.26 -4.36 -5.03
N ALA A 10 -11.86 -5.14 -4.03
CA ALA A 10 -10.59 -5.87 -4.03
C ALA A 10 -10.54 -6.91 -5.15
N ILE A 11 -11.64 -7.66 -5.37
CA ILE A 11 -11.74 -8.64 -6.46
C ILE A 11 -11.52 -7.96 -7.82
N ALA A 12 -12.24 -6.86 -8.09
CA ALA A 12 -12.15 -6.16 -9.37
C ALA A 12 -10.75 -5.56 -9.59
N ARG A 13 -10.18 -4.93 -8.55
CA ARG A 13 -8.83 -4.36 -8.64
C ARG A 13 -7.76 -5.44 -8.79
N ASP A 14 -7.86 -6.54 -8.04
CA ASP A 14 -6.87 -7.63 -8.12
C ASP A 14 -6.79 -8.20 -9.53
N ALA A 15 -7.95 -8.46 -10.15
CA ALA A 15 -8.04 -8.96 -11.52
C ALA A 15 -7.40 -7.99 -12.53
N GLU A 16 -7.74 -6.70 -12.48
CA GLU A 16 -7.15 -5.71 -13.39
C GLU A 16 -5.63 -5.55 -13.18
N VAL A 17 -5.14 -5.58 -11.94
CA VAL A 17 -3.70 -5.52 -11.66
C VAL A 17 -2.98 -6.79 -12.12
N ALA A 18 -3.62 -7.96 -12.00
CA ALA A 18 -3.10 -9.21 -12.52
C ALA A 18 -2.94 -9.19 -14.05
N ASP A 19 -3.91 -8.58 -14.76
CA ASP A 19 -3.85 -8.39 -16.21
C ASP A 19 -2.75 -7.38 -16.60
N MET A 20 -2.54 -6.33 -15.81
CA MET A 20 -1.47 -5.35 -16.04
C MET A 20 -0.06 -5.91 -15.76
N HIS A 21 0.08 -6.79 -14.77
CA HIS A 21 1.36 -7.36 -14.32
C HIS A 21 1.30 -8.89 -14.21
N PRO A 22 1.28 -9.62 -15.35
CA PRO A 22 1.13 -11.08 -15.33
C PRO A 22 2.27 -11.78 -14.59
N GLY A 23 1.92 -12.59 -13.60
CA GLY A 23 2.89 -13.38 -12.82
C GLY A 23 3.60 -12.61 -11.70
N VAL A 24 3.28 -11.33 -11.49
CA VAL A 24 3.78 -10.55 -10.36
C VAL A 24 2.86 -10.74 -9.15
N GLU A 25 3.47 -10.94 -7.98
CA GLU A 25 2.74 -11.03 -6.72
C GLU A 25 2.09 -9.68 -6.38
N ARG A 26 0.84 -9.74 -5.92
CA ARG A 26 0.04 -8.58 -5.56
C ARG A 26 -0.14 -8.56 -4.06
N HIS A 27 0.11 -7.40 -3.46
CA HIS A 27 0.02 -7.21 -2.02
C HIS A 27 -1.11 -6.22 -1.71
N HIS A 28 -2.01 -6.58 -0.81
CA HIS A 28 -3.17 -5.76 -0.48
C HIS A 28 -2.89 -4.96 0.78
N VAL A 29 -3.10 -3.65 0.71
CA VAL A 29 -2.83 -2.75 1.83
C VAL A 29 -3.94 -1.72 2.00
N ARG A 30 -4.04 -1.12 3.19
CA ARG A 30 -4.78 0.12 3.41
C ARG A 30 -3.80 1.22 3.79
N ALA A 31 -3.84 2.32 3.04
CA ALA A 31 -3.05 3.50 3.36
C ALA A 31 -3.68 4.25 4.54
N THR A 32 -2.90 4.44 5.61
CA THR A 32 -3.25 5.32 6.73
C THR A 32 -3.34 6.78 6.28
N PHE A 33 -3.89 7.66 7.11
CA PHE A 33 -3.98 9.08 6.76
C PHE A 33 -2.61 9.69 6.40
N PRO A 34 -1.53 9.49 7.19
CA PRO A 34 -0.19 9.97 6.82
C PRO A 34 0.30 9.37 5.50
N ALA A 35 0.12 8.06 5.28
CA ALA A 35 0.57 7.41 4.06
C ALA A 35 -0.11 7.99 2.80
N ARG A 36 -1.39 8.38 2.88
CA ARG A 36 -2.08 9.01 1.73
C ARG A 36 -1.49 10.37 1.37
N ILE A 37 -1.00 11.13 2.35
CA ILE A 37 -0.31 12.40 2.12
C ILE A 37 1.04 12.13 1.44
N VAL A 38 1.79 11.14 1.92
CA VAL A 38 3.08 10.77 1.34
C VAL A 38 2.92 10.25 -0.09
N LEU A 39 1.96 9.34 -0.34
CA LEU A 39 1.68 8.84 -1.69
C LEU A 39 1.33 9.96 -2.67
N ARG A 40 0.51 10.95 -2.25
CA ARG A 40 0.25 12.16 -3.04
C ARG A 40 1.48 13.02 -3.26
N ALA A 41 2.36 13.13 -2.27
CA ALA A 41 3.59 13.91 -2.39
C ALA A 41 4.56 13.27 -3.38
N VAL A 42 4.67 11.94 -3.37
CA VAL A 42 5.51 11.18 -4.30
C VAL A 42 4.94 11.17 -5.72
N GLU A 43 3.63 11.13 -5.88
CA GLU A 43 2.98 11.10 -7.21
C GLU A 43 3.12 12.42 -8.00
N LYS A 44 3.55 13.51 -7.36
CA LYS A 44 3.58 14.88 -7.93
C LYS A 44 4.30 15.05 -9.26
N GLU A 45 5.04 14.06 -9.77
CA GLU A 45 5.80 14.21 -11.01
C GLU A 45 5.13 13.70 -12.30
N GLU A 46 4.09 12.83 -12.33
CA GLU A 46 3.70 12.22 -13.63
C GLU A 46 2.23 11.96 -14.00
N THR A 47 1.22 12.00 -13.11
CA THR A 47 -0.14 11.50 -13.50
C THR A 47 -1.29 12.43 -13.15
N GLY A 48 -1.30 13.62 -13.76
CA GLY A 48 -2.23 14.72 -13.45
C GLY A 48 -3.75 14.53 -13.66
N HIS A 49 -4.39 13.40 -13.34
CA HIS A 49 -5.85 13.25 -13.51
C HIS A 49 -6.65 12.63 -12.33
N ARG A 50 -6.03 11.98 -11.32
CA ARG A 50 -6.75 11.48 -10.13
C ARG A 50 -5.87 11.50 -8.88
N GLU A 51 -6.40 11.99 -7.77
CA GLU A 51 -5.69 12.01 -6.48
C GLU A 51 -6.34 11.06 -5.47
N LEU A 52 -5.52 10.37 -4.69
CA LEU A 52 -5.99 9.45 -3.64
C LEU A 52 -6.72 10.23 -2.53
N PRO A 53 -7.98 9.96 -2.16
CA PRO A 53 -8.70 10.80 -1.20
C PRO A 53 -8.00 10.91 0.16
N VAL A 54 -7.84 12.12 0.72
CA VAL A 54 -7.18 12.31 2.02
C VAL A 54 -8.02 11.79 3.19
N VAL A 55 -9.34 11.87 3.07
CA VAL A 55 -10.30 11.45 4.10
C VAL A 55 -10.94 10.12 3.70
N GLY A 56 -11.19 9.28 4.70
CA GLY A 56 -11.81 7.96 4.53
C GLY A 56 -10.79 6.83 4.53
N GLU A 57 -11.18 5.70 3.93
CA GLU A 57 -10.34 4.53 3.75
C GLU A 57 -9.76 4.51 2.34
N SER A 58 -8.56 3.96 2.19
CA SER A 58 -7.93 3.79 0.88
C SER A 58 -7.23 2.45 0.86
N TYR A 59 -7.99 1.42 0.50
CA TYR A 59 -7.42 0.14 0.13
C TYR A 59 -6.70 0.28 -1.19
N LEU A 60 -5.55 -0.36 -1.32
CA LEU A 60 -4.68 -0.35 -2.49
C LEU A 60 -4.23 -1.77 -2.81
N THR A 61 -3.82 -2.00 -4.05
CA THR A 61 -3.02 -3.17 -4.44
C THR A 61 -1.64 -2.67 -4.82
N ALA A 62 -0.61 -3.23 -4.20
CA ALA A 62 0.79 -2.93 -4.44
C ALA A 62 1.46 -4.07 -5.21
N VAL A 63 2.35 -3.74 -6.13
CA VAL A 63 3.21 -4.69 -6.84
C VAL A 63 4.64 -4.18 -6.82
N VAL A 64 5.61 -5.10 -6.75
CA VAL A 64 7.03 -4.77 -6.93
C VAL A 64 7.51 -5.39 -8.24
N VAL A 65 7.83 -4.55 -9.21
CA VAL A 65 8.16 -4.95 -10.58
C VAL A 65 9.15 -3.97 -11.19
N ASP A 66 10.13 -4.47 -11.94
CA ASP A 66 11.11 -3.67 -12.68
C ASP A 66 11.80 -2.57 -11.84
N GLY A 67 12.12 -2.88 -10.57
CA GLY A 67 12.77 -1.94 -9.66
C GLY A 67 11.86 -0.82 -9.15
N SER A 68 10.54 -0.99 -9.24
CA SER A 68 9.53 -0.05 -8.71
C SER A 68 8.51 -0.75 -7.82
N LEU A 69 8.16 -0.09 -6.72
CA LEU A 69 6.96 -0.36 -5.93
C LEU A 69 5.82 0.52 -6.47
N ILE A 70 4.79 -0.12 -7.03
CA ILE A 70 3.67 0.57 -7.68
C ILE A 70 2.39 0.31 -6.89
N PHE A 71 1.66 1.38 -6.56
CA PHE A 71 0.37 1.31 -5.89
C PHE A 71 -0.78 1.58 -6.86
N TYR A 72 -1.85 0.79 -6.75
CA TYR A 72 -3.06 0.90 -7.55
C TYR A 72 -4.31 1.09 -6.68
N ALA A 73 -5.24 1.93 -7.12
CA ALA A 73 -6.52 2.19 -6.47
C ALA A 73 -7.68 2.21 -7.47
N GLY A 74 -8.90 2.30 -6.92
CA GLY A 74 -10.14 2.33 -7.69
C GLY A 74 -10.53 0.95 -8.21
N VAL A 75 -11.67 0.95 -8.90
CA VAL A 75 -12.27 -0.23 -9.54
C VAL A 75 -12.84 0.23 -10.88
N ALA A 76 -12.50 -0.48 -11.96
CA ALA A 76 -13.09 -0.30 -13.29
C ALA A 76 -13.27 1.19 -13.75
N PRO A 77 -12.18 1.93 -14.04
CA PRO A 77 -10.82 1.43 -14.14
C PRO A 77 -10.00 1.64 -12.85
N THR A 78 -9.20 0.62 -12.55
CA THR A 78 -8.04 0.72 -11.66
C THR A 78 -7.07 1.75 -12.22
N TRP A 79 -6.44 2.54 -11.35
CA TRP A 79 -5.49 3.56 -11.73
C TRP A 79 -4.27 3.57 -10.80
N ARG A 80 -3.12 3.99 -11.35
CA ARG A 80 -1.84 4.05 -10.64
C ARG A 80 -1.82 5.25 -9.69
N VAL A 81 -1.69 4.98 -8.39
CA VAL A 81 -1.64 5.97 -7.31
C VAL A 81 -0.25 6.56 -7.13
N ALA A 82 0.78 5.72 -7.22
CA ALA A 82 2.17 6.13 -7.07
C ALA A 82 3.08 5.07 -7.67
N SER A 83 4.27 5.48 -8.09
CA SER A 83 5.39 4.61 -8.46
C SER A 83 6.62 5.08 -7.71
N ILE A 84 7.22 4.23 -6.90
CA ILE A 84 8.39 4.53 -6.09
C ILE A 84 9.52 3.62 -6.57
N GLU A 85 10.65 4.18 -6.99
CA GLU A 85 11.84 3.38 -7.25
C GLU A 85 12.28 2.65 -5.97
N THR A 86 12.54 1.34 -6.05
CA THR A 86 12.93 0.55 -4.86
C THR A 86 14.25 1.01 -4.27
N SER A 87 15.13 1.64 -5.08
CA SER A 87 16.37 2.29 -4.65
C SER A 87 16.15 3.44 -3.64
N ARG A 88 14.96 4.03 -3.62
CA ARG A 88 14.57 5.06 -2.63
C ARG A 88 14.13 4.47 -1.31
N VAL A 89 13.84 3.18 -1.24
CA VAL A 89 13.42 2.54 0.01
C VAL A 89 14.65 2.26 0.87
N THR A 90 14.71 2.89 2.05
CA THR A 90 15.87 2.81 2.96
C THR A 90 15.60 2.00 4.22
N GLY A 91 14.33 1.69 4.51
CA GLY A 91 13.98 0.93 5.70
C GLY A 91 12.60 0.29 5.62
N ILE A 92 12.50 -0.92 6.19
CA ILE A 92 11.24 -1.62 6.44
C ILE A 92 11.16 -1.92 7.93
N THR A 93 10.18 -1.34 8.60
CA THR A 93 10.01 -1.47 10.05
C THR A 93 8.54 -1.61 10.43
N THR A 94 8.26 -1.75 11.73
CA THR A 94 6.91 -1.77 12.29
C THR A 94 6.55 -0.40 12.85
N ALA A 95 5.32 0.05 12.61
CA ALA A 95 4.71 1.21 13.26
C ALA A 95 3.37 0.83 13.92
N THR A 96 2.77 1.77 14.64
CA THR A 96 1.43 1.59 15.24
C THR A 96 0.59 2.84 15.10
N GLU A 97 -0.69 2.70 14.77
CA GLU A 97 -1.67 3.81 14.75
C GLU A 97 -2.77 3.57 15.79
N PRO A 98 -3.18 4.61 16.55
CA PRO A 98 -4.32 4.50 17.45
C PRO A 98 -5.63 4.37 16.66
N VAL A 99 -6.50 3.44 17.06
CA VAL A 99 -7.82 3.25 16.41
C VAL A 99 -8.96 3.33 17.42
N ILE A 100 -10.13 3.76 16.95
CA ILE A 100 -11.34 3.91 17.78
C ILE A 100 -12.15 2.60 17.69
N GLU A 101 -11.63 1.49 18.24
CA GLU A 101 -12.25 0.16 18.25
C GLU A 101 -11.55 -0.76 19.29
N PRO A 102 -11.93 -2.05 19.53
CA PRO A 102 -11.48 -2.78 20.73
C PRO A 102 -9.96 -3.04 20.83
N GLU A 103 -9.23 -2.98 19.72
CA GLU A 103 -7.77 -2.89 19.71
C GLU A 103 -7.34 -1.42 19.81
N VAL A 104 -6.56 -1.06 20.83
CA VAL A 104 -6.13 0.33 21.03
C VAL A 104 -5.08 0.76 19.99
N PHE A 105 -4.32 -0.19 19.45
CA PHE A 105 -3.25 0.04 18.48
C PHE A 105 -3.30 -0.99 17.35
N ALA A 106 -3.32 -0.48 16.13
CA ALA A 106 -3.19 -1.26 14.90
C ALA A 106 -1.70 -1.40 14.54
N PRO A 107 -1.17 -2.62 14.32
CA PRO A 107 0.20 -2.78 13.83
C PRO A 107 0.25 -2.43 12.33
N LEU A 108 1.32 -1.74 11.91
CA LEU A 108 1.50 -1.24 10.55
C LEU A 108 2.88 -1.60 10.02
N LEU A 109 2.97 -1.84 8.72
CA LEU A 109 4.23 -1.88 7.99
C LEU A 109 4.65 -0.44 7.68
N ARG A 110 5.84 -0.04 8.11
CA ARG A 110 6.45 1.23 7.73
C ARG A 110 7.49 1.00 6.63
N ILE A 111 7.32 1.70 5.52
CA ILE A 111 8.30 1.79 4.44
C ILE A 111 8.90 3.21 4.48
N THR A 112 10.18 3.32 4.79
CA THR A 112 10.90 4.60 4.82
C THR A 112 11.52 4.88 3.46
N LEU A 113 11.29 6.08 2.94
CA LEU A 113 11.73 6.55 1.64
C LEU A 113 12.74 7.68 1.80
N ALA A 114 13.90 7.54 1.16
CA ALA A 114 14.83 8.65 0.98
C ALA A 114 14.26 9.71 0.05
N GLU A 115 14.30 10.95 0.51
CA GLU A 115 13.93 12.12 -0.28
C GLU A 115 15.15 13.03 -0.52
N PRO A 116 15.58 13.23 -1.77
CA PRO A 116 16.76 14.05 -2.06
C PRO A 116 16.64 15.47 -1.52
N GLY A 117 17.47 15.81 -0.53
CA GLY A 117 17.52 17.16 0.04
C GLY A 117 16.39 17.50 1.02
N ALA A 118 15.64 16.50 1.50
CA ALA A 118 14.64 16.63 2.54
C ALA A 118 14.79 15.51 3.59
N ASP A 119 13.94 15.54 4.62
CA ASP A 119 13.83 14.43 5.57
C ASP A 119 13.15 13.23 4.90
N ASP A 120 13.49 12.03 5.36
CA ASP A 120 12.88 10.79 4.89
C ASP A 120 11.36 10.79 5.10
N LEU A 121 10.64 10.14 4.18
CA LEU A 121 9.19 10.01 4.23
C LEU A 121 8.80 8.60 4.67
N ASP A 122 7.88 8.50 5.62
CA ASP A 122 7.37 7.21 6.10
C ASP A 122 6.00 6.89 5.49
N LEU A 123 5.92 5.75 4.82
CA LEU A 123 4.68 5.13 4.36
C LEU A 123 4.22 4.07 5.37
N ASP A 124 3.28 4.46 6.21
CA ASP A 124 2.64 3.57 7.19
C ASP A 124 1.41 2.88 6.58
N LEU A 125 1.50 1.57 6.37
CA LEU A 125 0.51 0.75 5.68
C LEU A 125 -0.05 -0.33 6.60
N GLU A 126 -1.36 -0.50 6.58
CA GLU A 126 -1.99 -1.68 7.16
C GLU A 126 -2.02 -2.80 6.13
N LEU A 127 -1.62 -4.00 6.53
CA LEU A 127 -1.52 -5.16 5.63
C LEU A 127 -2.79 -5.99 5.65
N TRP A 128 -3.15 -6.48 4.46
CA TRP A 128 -4.32 -7.32 4.24
C TRP A 128 -3.94 -8.53 3.39
N ASP A 129 -4.41 -9.70 3.80
CA ASP A 129 -4.39 -10.92 2.99
C ASP A 129 -5.66 -10.99 2.16
N PHE A 130 -5.57 -11.50 0.94
CA PHE A 130 -6.70 -11.61 0.02
C PHE A 130 -6.82 -13.04 -0.50
N ASP A 131 -7.89 -13.73 -0.10
CA ASP A 131 -8.11 -15.14 -0.45
C ASP A 131 -8.80 -15.33 -1.81
N GLY A 132 -8.92 -14.25 -2.60
CA GLY A 132 -9.67 -14.21 -3.85
C GLY A 132 -11.15 -13.85 -3.68
N VAL A 133 -11.65 -13.74 -2.45
CA VAL A 133 -13.04 -13.41 -2.14
C VAL A 133 -13.15 -12.27 -1.14
N ALA A 134 -12.29 -12.23 -0.12
CA ALA A 134 -12.36 -11.26 0.97
C ALA A 134 -10.98 -10.82 1.45
N LEU A 135 -10.93 -9.59 1.96
CA LEU A 135 -9.75 -9.04 2.63
C LEU A 135 -9.73 -9.45 4.10
N HIS A 136 -8.58 -9.93 4.57
CA HIS A 136 -8.35 -10.31 5.97
C HIS A 136 -7.20 -9.51 6.55
N ARG A 137 -7.44 -8.82 7.66
CA ARG A 137 -6.43 -7.98 8.29
C ARG A 137 -5.26 -8.85 8.78
N VAL A 138 -4.03 -8.48 8.44
CA VAL A 138 -2.82 -9.13 8.95
C VAL A 138 -2.39 -8.43 10.24
N LEU A 139 -2.36 -9.19 11.33
CA LEU A 139 -1.95 -8.70 12.66
C LEU A 139 -0.49 -9.02 13.00
N ASP A 140 0.09 -10.09 12.42
CA ASP A 140 1.52 -10.40 12.55
C ASP A 140 2.33 -9.63 11.50
N ILE A 141 2.78 -8.44 11.88
CA ILE A 141 3.60 -7.60 10.99
C ILE A 141 5.09 -8.02 11.02
N ALA A 142 5.59 -8.71 12.05
CA ALA A 142 7.02 -9.01 12.16
C ALA A 142 7.51 -9.91 11.01
N THR A 143 6.72 -10.93 10.67
CA THR A 143 6.96 -11.79 9.50
C THR A 143 6.89 -10.98 8.20
N ALA A 144 5.89 -10.11 8.09
CA ALA A 144 5.68 -9.29 6.90
C ALA A 144 6.83 -8.29 6.67
N THR A 145 7.37 -7.66 7.72
CA THR A 145 8.54 -6.77 7.65
C THR A 145 9.72 -7.46 6.95
N SER A 146 9.99 -8.72 7.29
CA SER A 146 11.09 -9.48 6.68
C SER A 146 10.82 -9.82 5.21
N GLN A 147 9.58 -10.17 4.87
CA GLN A 147 9.17 -10.47 3.49
C GLN A 147 9.26 -9.23 2.60
N TRP A 148 8.76 -8.10 3.09
CA TRP A 148 8.84 -6.82 2.39
C TRP A 148 10.28 -6.31 2.26
N GLY A 149 11.12 -6.53 3.27
CA GLY A 149 12.57 -6.28 3.19
C GLY A 149 13.20 -7.05 2.02
N ALA A 150 13.01 -8.37 1.98
CA ALA A 150 13.52 -9.21 0.90
C ALA A 150 12.97 -8.81 -0.48
N LEU A 151 11.68 -8.46 -0.56
CA LEU A 151 11.03 -8.03 -1.80
C LEU A 151 11.60 -6.71 -2.35
N LEU A 152 11.95 -5.78 -1.45
CA LEU A 152 12.45 -4.45 -1.81
C LEU A 152 13.99 -4.37 -1.80
N GLY A 153 14.69 -5.46 -1.48
CA GLY A 153 16.15 -5.57 -1.52
C GLY A 153 16.88 -5.05 -0.29
N LEU A 154 16.27 -5.15 0.89
CA LEU A 154 16.79 -4.73 2.20
C LEU A 154 17.07 -5.90 3.15
#